data_AF-A0A0D0CXM5-F1
#
_entry.id   AF-A0A0D0CXM5-F1
#
_cell.length_a   1.000
_cell.length_b   1.000
_cell.length_c   1.000
_cell.angle_alpha   90.00
_cell.angle_beta   90.00
_cell.angle_gamma   90.00
#
_symmetry.space_group_name_H-M   'P 1'
#
loop_
_entity.id
_entity.type
_entity.pdbx_description
1 polymer ?
#
loop_
_entity_poly.entity_id
_entity_poly.type
_entity_poly.pdbx_seq_one_letter_code
_entity_poly.pdbx_strand_id
1 'polypeptide(L)' 'MDIGDISLTCDAWWARNADAYFTVTGNWIKESKPGAWKIENAVLGFTEMNNSHNGLTLG' A
#
# COMPACT_ATOMS: atom_id res chain seq x y z
N MET A 1 -24.09 1.50 4.40
CA MET A 1 -22.85 0.72 4.35
C MET A 1 -21.79 1.78 4.27
N ASP A 2 -21.10 1.97 5.38
CA ASP A 2 -20.32 3.17 5.58
C ASP A 2 -18.84 2.81 5.42
N ILE A 3 -18.12 3.68 4.73
CA ILE A 3 -16.70 3.53 4.42
C ILE A 3 -15.99 4.66 5.14
N GLY A 4 -15.05 4.31 6.00
CA GLY A 4 -14.17 5.29 6.63
C GLY A 4 -13.09 5.78 5.68
N ASP A 5 -12.27 6.70 6.16
CA ASP A 5 -11.19 7.26 5.35
C ASP A 5 -10.21 6.19 4.88
N ILE A 6 -9.61 6.44 3.71
CA ILE A 6 -8.59 5.59 3.13
C ILE A 6 -7.22 6.12 3.57
N SER A 7 -6.40 5.23 4.12
CA SER A 7 -4.99 5.47 4.37
C SER A 7 -4.15 4.65 3.39
N LEU A 8 -2.98 5.17 3.01
CA LEU A 8 -2.05 4.47 2.13
C LEU A 8 -0.81 4.08 2.91
N THR A 9 -0.39 2.83 2.76
CA THR A 9 0.94 2.36 3.14
C THR A 9 1.79 2.27 1.89
N CYS A 10 2.89 3.01 1.86
CA CYS A 10 3.90 2.96 0.81
C CYS A 10 5.11 2.23 1.37
N ASP A 11 5.40 1.03 0.85
CA ASP A 11 6.52 0.21 1.30
C ASP A 11 7.55 0.08 0.18
N ALA A 12 8.81 0.30 0.53
CA ALA A 12 9.95 0.19 -0.36
C ALA A 12 10.99 -0.71 0.29
N TRP A 13 11.36 -1.80 -0.38
CA TRP A 13 12.34 -2.74 0.15
C TRP A 13 13.29 -3.25 -0.90
N TRP A 14 14.45 -3.72 -0.43
CA TRP A 14 15.45 -4.39 -1.23
C TRP A 14 15.41 -5.89 -0.93
N ALA A 15 15.19 -6.72 -1.95
CA ALA A 15 15.32 -8.17 -1.83
C ALA A 15 16.80 -8.60 -1.88
N ARG A 16 17.11 -9.75 -1.27
CA ARG A 16 18.50 -10.27 -1.19
C ARG A 16 19.17 -10.53 -2.54
N ASN A 17 18.39 -10.62 -3.62
CA ASN A 17 18.84 -10.85 -4.99
C ASN A 17 19.20 -9.55 -5.74
N ALA A 18 19.31 -8.44 -5.04
CA ALA A 18 19.60 -7.12 -5.57
C ALA A 18 18.44 -6.37 -6.26
N ASP A 19 17.23 -6.93 -6.30
CA ASP A 19 16.05 -6.27 -6.86
C ASP A 19 15.35 -5.43 -5.80
N ALA A 20 15.04 -4.17 -6.12
CA ALA A 20 14.23 -3.33 -5.25
C ALA A 20 12.77 -3.31 -5.71
N TYR A 21 11.86 -3.17 -4.75
CA TYR A 21 10.43 -3.19 -4.99
C TYR A 21 9.74 -2.05 -4.24
N PHE A 22 8.64 -1.59 -4.81
CA PHE A 22 7.75 -0.62 -4.22
C PHE A 22 6.31 -1.10 -4.28
N THR A 23 5.58 -0.99 -3.17
CA THR A 23 4.17 -1.37 -3.09
C THR A 23 3.35 -0.26 -2.45
N VAL A 24 2.17 -0.02 -3.01
CA VAL A 24 1.14 0.82 -2.39
C VAL A 24 -0.02 -0.06 -1.96
N THR A 25 -0.34 -0.05 -0.67
CA THR A 25 -1.51 -0.73 -0.11
C THR A 25 -2.48 0.31 0.40
N GLY A 26 -3.74 0.24 -0.05
CA GLY A 26 -4.83 1.01 0.53
C GLY A 26 -5.43 0.26 1.71
N ASN A 27 -5.66 0.97 2.83
CA ASN A 27 -6.28 0.43 4.02
C ASN A 27 -7.45 1.34 4.42
N TRP A 28 -8.63 0.77 4.67
CA TRP A 28 -9.81 1.52 5.10
C TRP A 28 -10.63 0.70 6.10
N ILE A 29 -11.54 1.35 6.81
CA ILE A 29 -12.53 0.65 7.63
C ILE A 29 -13.87 0.61 6.91
N LYS A 30 -14.56 -0.52 7.01
CA LYS A 30 -15.86 -0.73 6.38
C LYS A 30 -16.86 -1.25 7.39
N GLU A 31 -18.02 -0.62 7.46
CA GLU A 31 -19.13 -1.13 8.24
C GLU A 31 -19.99 -2.08 7.40
N SER A 32 -19.87 -3.38 7.67
CA SER A 32 -20.60 -4.42 6.93
C SER A 32 -22.04 -4.59 7.43
N LYS A 33 -22.28 -4.28 8.70
CA LYS A 33 -23.56 -4.26 9.41
C LYS A 33 -23.47 -3.18 10.50
N PRO A 34 -24.59 -2.60 10.96
CA PRO A 34 -24.56 -1.57 12.01
C PRO A 34 -23.75 -2.01 13.23
N GLY A 35 -22.74 -1.21 13.60
CA GLY A 35 -21.79 -1.47 14.68
C GLY A 35 -20.65 -2.45 14.35
N ALA A 36 -20.68 -3.11 13.18
CA ALA A 36 -19.71 -4.14 12.78
C ALA A 36 -18.70 -3.59 11.77
N TRP A 37 -17.70 -2.90 12.32
CA TRP A 37 -16.56 -2.34 11.60
C TRP A 37 -15.45 -3.37 11.39
N LYS A 38 -14.90 -3.40 10.18
CA LYS A 38 -13.73 -4.23 9.84
C LYS A 38 -12.70 -3.39 9.11
N ILE A 39 -11.43 -3.71 9.33
CA ILE A 39 -10.33 -3.21 8.51
C ILE A 39 -10.31 -4.02 7.22
N GLU A 40 -10.23 -3.33 6.11
CA GLU A 40 -10.07 -3.86 4.77
C GLU A 40 -8.77 -3.31 4.19
N ASN A 41 -8.14 -4.10 3.32
CA ASN A 41 -6.92 -3.70 2.64
C ASN A 41 -6.86 -4.25 1.22
N ALA A 42 -6.24 -3.49 0.32
CA ALA A 42 -6.00 -3.92 -1.06
C ALA A 42 -4.66 -3.39 -1.56
N VAL A 43 -3.91 -4.25 -2.28
CA VAL A 43 -2.73 -3.81 -3.03
C VAL A 43 -3.21 -3.00 -4.23
N LEU A 44 -2.80 -1.74 -4.28
CA LEU A 44 -3.15 -0.80 -5.34
C LEU A 44 -2.10 -0.75 -6.45
N GLY A 45 -0.85 -1.04 -6.11
CA GLY A 45 0.25 -1.09 -7.05
C GLY A 45 1.45 -1.84 -6.50
N PHE A 46 2.17 -2.51 -7.38
CA PHE A 46 3.42 -3.21 -7.11
C PHE A 46 4.34 -2.98 -8.31
N THR A 47 5.55 -2.48 -8.05
CA THR A 47 6.54 -2.14 -9.09
C THR A 47 7.91 -2.60 -8.65
N GLU A 48 8.63 -3.26 -9.56
CA GLU A 48 10.07 -3.44 -9.45
C GLU A 48 10.77 -2.11 -9.79
N MET A 49 11.71 -1.71 -8.95
CA MET A 49 12.48 -0.48 -9.10
C MET A 49 13.84 -0.80 -9.72
N ASN A 50 14.31 0.09 -10.59
CA ASN A 50 15.64 0.01 -11.21
C ASN A 50 16.80 0.39 -10.24
N ASN A 51 16.56 0.41 -8.93
CA ASN A 51 17.44 0.88 -7.86
C ASN A 51 17.84 2.37 -7.89
N SER A 52 17.40 3.16 -8.87
CA SER A 52 17.55 4.61 -8.89
C SER A 52 16.43 5.22 -8.06
N HIS A 53 16.72 5.79 -6.90
CA HIS A 53 15.75 6.59 -6.18
C HIS A 53 16.38 7.93 -5.81
N ASN A 54 15.61 8.98 -6.02
CA ASN A 54 15.93 10.31 -5.51
C ASN A 54 14.70 10.78 -4.71
N GLY A 55 14.82 11.80 -3.87
CA GLY A 55 13.68 12.26 -3.05
C GLY A 55 12.42 12.66 -3.85
N LEU A 56 12.50 12.73 -5.18
CA LEU A 56 11.42 13.01 -6.11
C LEU A 56 10.85 11.76 -6.82
N THR A 57 11.66 10.70 -7.03
CA THR A 57 11.26 9.49 -7.77
C THR A 57 11.72 8.20 -7.08
N LEU A 58 10.86 7.18 -7.13
CA LEU A 58 11.16 5.81 -6.70
C LEU A 58 11.30 4.95 -7.96
N GLY A 59 12.51 4.86 -8.51
CA GLY A 59 12.79 4.33 -9.86
C GLY A 59 13.06 5.43 -10.88
#